data_AF-A0AAU5TVW2-F1
#
_entry.id   AF-A0AAU5TVW2-F1
#
_cell.length_a   1.000
_cell.length_b   1.000
_cell.length_c   1.000
_cell.angle_alpha   90.00
_cell.angle_beta   90.00
_cell.angle_gamma   90.00
#
_symmetry.space_group_name_H-M   'P 1'
#
loop_
_entity.id
_entity.type
_entity.pdbx_description
1 polymer ?
#
loop_
_entity_poly.entity_id
_entity_poly.type
_entity_poly.pdbx_seq_one_letter_code
_entity_poly.pdbx_strand_id
1 'polypeptide(L)'
;MTSSSTADSTRDRIVTAARAEFARYGIAGARITRIAKAAKTSTERLYAYFRSKEELYAFIAQREMAAVSEATRLDPTNLPEYAGRVHDYFIRHPDRYRLMSWGRLELAGATADPVTRETIRRKTEQLRKAQEAGRLDPSWEPIDILVFLNQIAMAWAGQLDLVDAVADQIHDPSLTARRAAVVRAVERLFPATGA
;
A
#
# COMPACT_ATOMS: atom_id res chain seq x y z
N MET A 1 23.62 -25.17 20.38
CA MET A 1 22.36 -25.42 21.12
C MET A 1 21.25 -24.63 20.47
N THR A 2 20.37 -25.34 19.79
CA THR A 2 19.10 -24.88 19.20
C THR A 2 18.08 -24.54 20.29
N SER A 3 17.37 -23.42 20.18
CA SER A 3 15.89 -23.36 20.17
C SER A 3 15.39 -21.94 20.44
N SER A 4 14.66 -21.38 19.47
CA SER A 4 13.47 -20.54 19.68
C SER A 4 12.89 -20.23 18.29
N SER A 5 12.24 -21.22 17.67
CA SER A 5 11.23 -20.91 16.66
C SER A 5 10.18 -20.02 17.33
N THR A 6 10.05 -18.76 16.94
CA THR A 6 8.96 -17.89 17.38
C THR A 6 7.64 -18.57 17.03
N ALA A 7 7.00 -19.17 18.03
CA ALA A 7 5.65 -19.70 17.85
C ALA A 7 4.74 -18.52 17.52
N ASP A 8 4.20 -18.50 16.31
CA ASP A 8 3.25 -17.49 15.85
C ASP A 8 2.09 -17.42 16.84
N SER A 9 1.86 -16.26 17.47
CA SER A 9 0.82 -16.13 18.48
C SER A 9 -0.56 -16.39 17.86
N THR A 10 -1.56 -16.77 18.66
CA THR A 10 -2.94 -16.92 18.13
C THR A 10 -3.43 -15.62 17.48
N ARG A 11 -3.01 -14.47 18.02
CA ARG A 11 -3.27 -13.16 17.42
C ARG A 11 -2.64 -13.00 16.04
N ASP A 12 -1.38 -13.42 15.88
CA ASP A 12 -0.68 -13.34 14.57
C ASP A 12 -1.33 -14.27 13.54
N ARG A 13 -1.72 -15.48 13.94
CA ARG A 13 -2.47 -16.40 13.06
C ARG A 13 -3.81 -15.81 12.61
N ILE A 14 -4.54 -15.15 13.52
CA ILE A 14 -5.79 -14.43 13.19
C ILE A 14 -5.51 -13.33 12.17
N VAL A 15 -4.51 -12.49 12.43
CA VAL A 15 -4.13 -11.36 11.55
C VAL A 15 -3.74 -11.84 10.15
N THR A 16 -2.94 -12.90 10.06
CA THR A 16 -2.52 -13.49 8.78
C THR A 16 -3.71 -14.08 8.01
N ALA A 17 -4.58 -14.84 8.68
CA ALA A 17 -5.78 -15.40 8.06
C ALA A 17 -6.76 -14.31 7.59
N ALA A 18 -6.96 -13.29 8.42
CA ALA A 18 -7.86 -12.18 8.14
C ALA A 18 -7.39 -11.33 6.96
N ARG A 19 -6.07 -11.07 6.86
CA ARG A 19 -5.49 -10.38 5.70
C ARG A 19 -5.83 -11.08 4.39
N ALA A 20 -5.64 -12.40 4.33
CA ALA A 20 -5.94 -13.19 3.14
C ALA A 20 -7.44 -13.19 2.81
N GLU A 21 -8.32 -13.30 3.82
CA GLU A 21 -9.77 -13.24 3.65
C GLU A 21 -10.22 -11.86 3.13
N PHE A 22 -9.75 -10.76 3.73
CA PHE A 22 -10.09 -9.40 3.30
C PHE A 22 -9.57 -9.09 1.90
N ALA A 23 -8.33 -9.46 1.57
CA ALA A 23 -7.78 -9.26 0.22
C ALA A 23 -8.62 -9.98 -0.85
N ARG A 24 -9.20 -11.14 -0.52
CA ARG A 24 -10.00 -11.93 -1.45
C ARG A 24 -11.45 -11.45 -1.56
N TYR A 25 -12.09 -11.11 -0.45
CA TYR A 25 -13.55 -10.91 -0.38
C TYR A 25 -14.01 -9.52 0.06
N GLY A 26 -13.09 -8.60 0.37
CA GLY A 26 -13.44 -7.30 0.96
C GLY A 26 -13.90 -7.40 2.41
N ILE A 27 -14.23 -6.27 3.03
CA ILE A 27 -14.63 -6.19 4.45
C ILE A 27 -16.00 -6.82 4.61
N ALA A 28 -16.99 -6.40 3.81
CA ALA A 28 -18.35 -6.88 3.83
C ALA A 28 -18.41 -8.39 3.52
N GLY A 29 -17.69 -8.84 2.50
CA GLY A 29 -17.68 -10.24 2.07
C GLY A 29 -16.83 -11.20 2.93
N ALA A 30 -15.93 -10.68 3.76
CA ALA A 30 -15.14 -11.50 4.69
C ALA A 30 -16.02 -12.14 5.78
N ARG A 31 -15.75 -13.42 6.07
CA ARG A 31 -16.46 -14.22 7.08
C ARG A 31 -15.54 -14.55 8.25
N ILE A 32 -15.93 -14.13 9.44
CA ILE A 32 -15.22 -14.42 10.71
C ILE A 32 -15.02 -15.93 10.92
N THR A 33 -15.98 -16.76 10.52
CA THR A 33 -15.86 -18.23 10.61
C THR A 33 -14.75 -18.79 9.72
N ARG A 34 -14.55 -18.25 8.50
CA ARG A 34 -13.45 -18.65 7.61
C ARG A 34 -12.10 -18.22 8.18
N ILE A 35 -12.03 -17.00 8.72
CA ILE A 35 -10.83 -16.47 9.39
C ILE A 35 -10.45 -17.34 10.59
N ALA A 36 -11.40 -17.63 11.48
CA ALA A 36 -11.15 -18.46 12.67
C ALA A 36 -10.68 -19.88 12.30
N LYS A 37 -11.33 -20.50 11.31
CA LYS A 37 -10.93 -21.81 10.78
C LYS A 37 -9.50 -21.79 10.22
N ALA A 38 -9.16 -20.82 9.39
CA ALA A 38 -7.83 -20.70 8.80
C ALA A 38 -6.75 -20.40 9.86
N ALA A 39 -7.08 -19.59 10.86
CA ALA A 39 -6.20 -19.28 11.99
C ALA A 39 -6.11 -20.42 13.03
N LYS A 40 -6.84 -21.52 12.84
CA LYS A 40 -6.93 -22.66 13.77
C LYS A 40 -7.31 -22.22 15.19
N THR A 41 -8.37 -21.42 15.28
CA THR A 41 -8.95 -20.88 16.53
C THR A 41 -10.49 -20.90 16.47
N SER A 42 -11.17 -20.66 17.61
CA SER A 42 -12.62 -20.44 17.64
C SER A 42 -12.98 -19.00 17.31
N THR A 43 -14.23 -18.77 16.87
CA THR A 43 -14.78 -17.42 16.66
C THR A 43 -14.83 -16.62 17.96
N GLU A 44 -15.18 -17.26 19.08
CA GLU A 44 -15.15 -16.66 20.41
C GLU A 44 -13.76 -16.15 20.77
N ARG A 45 -12.72 -16.97 20.56
CA ARG A 45 -11.34 -16.56 20.83
C ARG A 45 -10.86 -15.46 19.88
N LEU A 46 -11.36 -15.41 18.65
CA LEU A 46 -11.10 -14.29 17.75
C LEU A 46 -11.73 -13.01 18.28
N TYR A 47 -12.99 -13.06 18.72
CA TYR A 47 -13.68 -11.90 19.30
C TYR A 47 -13.07 -11.41 20.62
N ALA A 48 -12.40 -12.30 21.36
CA ALA A 48 -11.60 -11.90 22.52
C ALA A 48 -10.40 -11.00 22.16
N TYR A 49 -9.88 -11.07 20.92
CA TYR A 49 -8.80 -10.19 20.45
C TYR A 49 -9.30 -8.98 19.67
N PHE A 50 -10.39 -9.12 18.91
CA PHE A 50 -10.93 -8.09 18.03
C PHE A 50 -12.45 -8.07 18.14
N ARG A 51 -13.02 -6.97 18.67
CA ARG A 51 -14.44 -6.89 19.02
C ARG A 51 -15.35 -6.93 17.81
N SER A 52 -14.85 -6.51 16.65
CA SER A 52 -15.58 -6.60 15.39
C SER A 52 -14.68 -6.91 14.18
N LYS A 53 -15.31 -7.22 13.05
CA LYS A 53 -14.64 -7.42 11.77
C LYS A 53 -13.97 -6.13 11.28
N GLU A 54 -14.59 -5.00 11.54
CA GLU A 54 -14.12 -3.66 11.19
C GLU A 54 -12.91 -3.26 12.05
N GLU A 55 -12.92 -3.59 13.34
CA GLU A 55 -11.74 -3.40 14.21
C GLU A 55 -10.56 -4.25 13.75
N LEU A 56 -10.80 -5.52 13.42
CA LEU A 56 -9.77 -6.41 12.87
C LEU A 56 -9.23 -5.88 11.53
N TYR A 57 -10.09 -5.41 10.64
CA TYR A 57 -9.68 -4.78 9.39
C TYR A 57 -8.84 -3.53 9.64
N ALA A 58 -9.30 -2.62 10.50
CA ALA A 58 -8.61 -1.37 10.83
C ALA A 58 -7.22 -1.63 11.42
N PHE A 59 -7.10 -2.62 12.32
CA PHE A 59 -5.82 -3.04 12.87
C PHE A 59 -4.84 -3.51 11.78
N ILE A 60 -5.33 -4.31 10.82
CA ILE A 60 -4.51 -4.79 9.70
C ILE A 60 -4.13 -3.63 8.78
N ALA A 61 -5.08 -2.78 8.40
CA ALA A 61 -4.84 -1.64 7.53
C ALA A 61 -3.79 -0.67 8.10
N GLN A 62 -3.84 -0.39 9.41
CA GLN A 62 -2.82 0.43 10.08
C GLN A 62 -1.43 -0.21 10.02
N ARG A 63 -1.33 -1.53 10.27
CA ARG A 63 -0.07 -2.28 10.17
C ARG A 63 0.48 -2.28 8.75
N GLU A 64 -0.40 -2.39 7.74
CA GLU A 64 0.00 -2.31 6.34
C GLU A 64 0.47 -0.90 5.95
N MET A 65 -0.24 0.14 6.38
CA MET A 65 0.18 1.52 6.10
C MET A 65 1.55 1.82 6.72
N ALA A 66 1.80 1.37 7.95
CA ALA A 66 3.11 1.48 8.59
C ALA A 66 4.20 0.74 7.79
N ALA A 67 3.93 -0.50 7.35
CA ALA A 67 4.87 -1.29 6.57
C ALA A 67 5.17 -0.65 5.20
N VAL A 68 4.16 -0.10 4.51
CA VAL A 68 4.35 0.67 3.27
C VAL A 68 5.21 1.89 3.55
N SER A 69 4.88 2.69 4.58
CA SER A 69 5.61 3.91 4.90
C SER A 69 7.08 3.65 5.24
N GLU A 70 7.39 2.54 5.90
CA GLU A 70 8.77 2.17 6.24
C GLU A 70 9.54 1.69 5.01
N ALA A 71 8.92 0.88 4.14
CA ALA A 71 9.55 0.40 2.92
C ALA A 71 9.68 1.50 1.83
N THR A 72 8.84 2.53 1.89
CA THR A 72 8.72 3.58 0.87
C THR A 72 8.87 4.96 1.50
N ARG A 73 10.03 5.20 2.13
CA ARG A 73 10.35 6.53 2.64
C ARG A 73 10.38 7.53 1.48
N LEU A 74 9.63 8.61 1.63
CA LEU A 74 9.58 9.70 0.66
C LEU A 74 10.91 10.44 0.71
N ASP A 75 11.49 10.65 -0.46
CA ASP A 75 12.60 11.55 -0.68
C ASP A 75 12.13 12.59 -1.70
N PRO A 76 11.90 13.86 -1.28
CA PRO A 76 11.38 14.86 -2.19
C PRO A 76 12.41 15.30 -3.25
N THR A 77 13.68 14.93 -3.10
CA THR A 77 14.73 15.18 -4.10
C THR A 77 14.80 14.10 -5.18
N ASN A 78 14.12 12.97 -4.97
CA ASN A 78 14.09 11.87 -5.92
C ASN A 78 12.71 11.18 -5.93
N LEU A 79 11.70 11.94 -6.37
CA LEU A 79 10.33 11.44 -6.55
C LEU A 79 10.23 10.24 -7.51
N PRO A 80 11.00 10.17 -8.62
CA PRO A 80 10.97 9.00 -9.51
C PRO A 80 11.37 7.70 -8.80
N GLU A 81 12.44 7.72 -7.99
CA GLU A 81 12.88 6.53 -7.27
C GLU A 81 11.97 6.19 -6.08
N TYR A 82 11.35 7.19 -5.43
CA TYR A 82 10.25 6.95 -4.49
C TYR A 82 9.10 6.17 -5.17
N ALA A 83 8.66 6.60 -6.35
CA ALA A 83 7.60 5.91 -7.10
C ALA A 83 8.01 4.49 -7.52
N GLY A 84 9.27 4.29 -7.92
CA GLY A 84 9.86 2.98 -8.17
C GLY A 84 9.76 2.05 -6.95
N ARG A 85 10.14 2.52 -5.76
CA ARG A 85 10.01 1.72 -4.51
C ARG A 85 8.56 1.36 -4.17
N VAL A 86 7.63 2.30 -4.37
CA VAL A 86 6.20 2.05 -4.15
C VAL A 86 5.68 1.00 -5.14
N HIS A 87 6.07 1.10 -6.42
CA HIS A 87 5.76 0.11 -7.43
C HIS A 87 6.27 -1.28 -7.04
N ASP A 88 7.56 -1.38 -6.71
CA ASP A 88 8.21 -2.65 -6.32
C ASP A 88 7.55 -3.28 -5.09
N TYR A 89 7.05 -2.47 -4.16
CA TYR A 89 6.33 -2.97 -2.99
C TYR A 89 5.00 -3.63 -3.38
N PHE A 90 4.16 -2.95 -4.17
CA PHE A 90 2.83 -3.46 -4.50
C PHE A 90 2.84 -4.57 -5.55
N ILE A 91 3.84 -4.61 -6.43
CA ILE A 91 4.06 -5.76 -7.32
C ILE A 91 4.43 -7.02 -6.52
N ARG A 92 5.25 -6.89 -5.47
CA ARG A 92 5.61 -8.03 -4.59
C ARG A 92 4.50 -8.42 -3.61
N HIS A 93 3.52 -7.54 -3.40
CA HIS A 93 2.46 -7.72 -2.41
C HIS A 93 1.06 -7.40 -2.98
N PRO A 94 0.58 -8.18 -3.95
CA PRO A 94 -0.70 -7.93 -4.62
C PRO A 94 -1.91 -8.07 -3.67
N ASP A 95 -1.79 -8.90 -2.64
CA ASP A 95 -2.80 -9.05 -1.58
C ASP A 95 -2.96 -7.76 -0.76
N ARG A 96 -1.87 -7.06 -0.48
CA ARG A 96 -1.88 -5.77 0.23
C ARG A 96 -2.53 -4.68 -0.60
N TYR A 97 -2.24 -4.63 -1.90
CA TYR A 97 -2.91 -3.71 -2.81
C TYR A 97 -4.43 -3.93 -2.82
N ARG A 98 -4.87 -5.19 -2.93
CA ARG A 98 -6.30 -5.54 -2.89
C ARG A 98 -6.96 -5.16 -1.58
N LEU A 99 -6.31 -5.45 -0.45
CA LEU A 99 -6.80 -5.07 0.88
C LEU A 99 -7.01 -3.56 0.98
N MET A 100 -6.02 -2.76 0.57
CA MET A 100 -6.15 -1.29 0.58
C MET A 100 -7.25 -0.80 -0.37
N SER A 101 -7.40 -1.42 -1.54
CA SER A 101 -8.42 -1.08 -2.52
C SER A 101 -9.83 -1.33 -1.99
N TRP A 102 -10.06 -2.47 -1.33
CA TRP A 102 -11.33 -2.74 -0.63
C TRP A 102 -11.64 -1.69 0.42
N GLY A 103 -10.65 -1.29 1.23
CA GLY A 103 -10.81 -0.21 2.20
C GLY A 103 -11.29 1.10 1.57
N ARG A 104 -10.71 1.48 0.43
CA ARG A 104 -11.12 2.71 -0.28
C ARG A 104 -12.56 2.63 -0.79
N LEU A 105 -12.98 1.46 -1.27
CA LEU A 105 -14.33 1.26 -1.83
C LEU A 105 -15.40 1.15 -0.72
N GLU A 106 -15.13 0.40 0.33
CA GLU A 106 -16.13 0.07 1.36
C GLU A 106 -16.18 1.07 2.51
N LEU A 107 -15.09 1.83 2.73
CA LEU A 107 -15.01 2.88 3.75
C LEU A 107 -14.94 4.27 3.11
N ALA A 108 -15.39 4.41 1.86
CA ALA A 108 -15.44 5.69 1.17
C ALA A 108 -16.19 6.74 2.04
N GLY A 109 -15.54 7.88 2.30
CA GLY A 109 -16.09 8.95 3.15
C GLY A 109 -15.79 8.80 4.65
N ALA A 110 -15.18 7.69 5.10
CA ALA A 110 -14.69 7.59 6.47
C ALA A 110 -13.45 8.47 6.67
N THR A 111 -13.33 9.08 7.85
CA THR A 111 -12.13 9.84 8.21
C THR A 111 -10.93 8.90 8.31
N ALA A 112 -9.82 9.27 7.68
CA ALA A 112 -8.56 8.56 7.87
C ALA A 112 -8.18 8.47 9.36
N ASP A 113 -7.69 7.32 9.77
CA ASP A 113 -7.21 7.08 11.13
C ASP A 113 -6.01 7.99 11.47
N PRO A 114 -5.71 8.21 12.77
CA PRO A 114 -4.66 9.12 13.18
C PRO A 114 -3.28 8.82 12.60
N VAL A 115 -2.92 7.54 12.41
CA VAL A 115 -1.60 7.12 11.90
C VAL A 115 -1.50 7.47 10.41
N THR A 116 -2.54 7.18 9.64
CA THR A 116 -2.60 7.55 8.23
C THR A 116 -2.57 9.07 8.05
N ARG A 117 -3.33 9.80 8.86
CA ARG A 117 -3.37 11.28 8.83
C ARG A 117 -1.99 11.89 9.08
N GLU A 118 -1.29 11.41 10.09
CA GLU A 118 0.05 11.91 10.43
C GLU A 118 1.08 11.56 9.36
N THR A 119 0.98 10.36 8.77
CA THR A 119 1.84 9.95 7.65
C THR A 119 1.67 10.85 6.43
N ILE A 120 0.41 11.18 6.08
CA ILE A 120 0.11 12.09 4.98
C ILE A 120 0.64 13.50 5.30
N ARG A 121 0.35 14.03 6.49
CA ARG A 121 0.83 15.35 6.92
C ARG A 121 2.35 15.47 6.79
N ARG A 122 3.09 14.48 7.31
CA ARG A 122 4.55 14.45 7.23
C ARG A 122 5.05 14.46 5.79
N LYS A 123 4.44 13.66 4.90
CA LYS A 123 4.82 13.61 3.48
C LYS A 123 4.54 14.93 2.77
N THR A 124 3.36 15.52 2.98
CA THR A 124 3.01 16.82 2.38
C THR A 124 3.91 17.95 2.87
N GLU A 125 4.34 17.91 4.14
CA GLU A 125 5.26 18.90 4.69
C GLU A 125 6.68 18.77 4.09
N GLN A 126 7.15 17.55 3.84
CA GLN A 126 8.42 17.33 3.14
C GLN A 126 8.39 17.87 1.70
N LEU A 127 7.28 17.69 1.00
CA LEU A 127 7.09 18.21 -0.35
C LEU A 127 7.05 19.75 -0.34
N ARG A 128 6.32 20.35 0.61
CA ARG A 128 6.28 21.81 0.78
C ARG A 128 7.67 22.41 0.99
N LYS A 129 8.47 21.82 1.87
CA LYS A 129 9.86 22.26 2.10
C LYS A 129 10.74 22.14 0.85
N ALA A 130 10.48 21.17 -0.02
CA ALA A 130 11.20 21.06 -1.28
C ALA A 130 10.78 22.15 -2.29
N GLN A 131 9.50 22.54 -2.29
CA GLN A 131 9.01 23.67 -3.08
C GLN A 131 9.59 25.00 -2.59
N GLU A 132 9.59 25.24 -1.28
CA GLU A 132 10.21 26.42 -0.66
C GLU A 132 11.71 26.53 -0.96
N ALA A 133 12.38 25.38 -1.10
CA ALA A 133 13.79 25.31 -1.49
C ALA A 133 14.02 25.38 -3.02
N GLY A 134 12.97 25.61 -3.82
CA GLY A 134 13.06 25.73 -5.28
C GLY A 134 13.36 24.42 -6.02
N ARG A 135 13.23 23.26 -5.36
CA ARG A 135 13.56 21.93 -5.94
C ARG A 135 12.36 21.25 -6.62
N LEU A 136 11.17 21.79 -6.39
CA LEU A 136 9.90 21.26 -6.86
C LEU A 136 9.00 22.43 -7.23
N ASP A 137 8.25 22.30 -8.32
CA ASP A 137 7.37 23.35 -8.83
C ASP A 137 6.32 23.75 -7.76
N PRO A 138 6.31 25.04 -7.32
CA PRO A 138 5.43 25.51 -6.26
C PRO A 138 3.97 25.69 -6.72
N SER A 139 3.67 25.57 -8.01
CA SER A 139 2.29 25.65 -8.53
C SER A 139 1.43 24.43 -8.17
N TRP A 140 2.06 23.31 -7.79
CA TRP A 140 1.37 22.12 -7.34
C TRP A 140 1.04 22.16 -5.85
N GLU A 141 -0.14 21.71 -5.47
CA GLU A 141 -0.40 21.42 -4.07
C GLU A 141 0.34 20.13 -3.64
N PRO A 142 1.02 20.10 -2.48
CA PRO A 142 1.73 18.91 -1.99
C PRO A 142 0.88 17.63 -1.93
N ILE A 143 -0.42 17.77 -1.67
CA ILE A 143 -1.33 16.64 -1.62
C ILE A 143 -1.59 16.05 -3.01
N ASP A 144 -1.69 16.89 -4.04
CA ASP A 144 -1.91 16.46 -5.42
C ASP A 144 -0.69 15.71 -5.95
N ILE A 145 0.52 16.21 -5.66
CA ILE A 145 1.77 15.52 -5.96
C ILE A 145 1.75 14.12 -5.33
N LEU A 146 1.44 14.03 -4.03
CA LEU A 146 1.41 12.76 -3.32
C LEU A 146 0.36 11.80 -3.90
N VAL A 147 -0.83 12.30 -4.27
CA VAL A 147 -1.87 11.50 -4.89
C VAL A 147 -1.41 10.96 -6.25
N PHE A 148 -0.95 11.83 -7.15
CA PHE A 148 -0.50 11.42 -8.49
C PHE A 148 0.68 10.47 -8.44
N LEU A 149 1.70 10.76 -7.62
CA LEU A 149 2.84 9.86 -7.43
C LEU A 149 2.39 8.45 -7.03
N ASN A 150 1.48 8.36 -6.07
CA ASN A 150 0.97 7.08 -5.60
C ASN A 150 0.11 6.38 -6.66
N GLN A 151 -0.76 7.10 -7.40
CA GLN A 151 -1.57 6.50 -8.47
C GLN A 151 -0.69 5.97 -9.61
N ILE A 152 0.31 6.73 -10.04
CA ILE A 152 1.26 6.31 -11.09
C ILE A 152 2.08 5.10 -10.61
N ALA A 153 2.59 5.14 -9.38
CA ALA A 153 3.38 4.03 -8.83
C ALA A 153 2.59 2.72 -8.72
N MET A 154 1.30 2.82 -8.36
CA MET A 154 0.40 1.67 -8.24
C MET A 154 -0.33 1.32 -9.54
N ALA A 155 -0.07 2.01 -10.66
CA ALA A 155 -0.85 1.84 -11.90
C ALA A 155 -0.91 0.37 -12.34
N TRP A 156 0.21 -0.34 -12.31
CA TRP A 156 0.28 -1.75 -12.72
C TRP A 156 -0.18 -2.75 -11.65
N ALA A 157 -0.43 -2.31 -10.41
CA ALA A 157 -0.83 -3.20 -9.35
C ALA A 157 -2.23 -3.77 -9.64
N GLY A 158 -2.29 -5.08 -9.86
CA GLY A 158 -3.54 -5.76 -10.23
C GLY A 158 -3.95 -5.59 -11.71
N GLN A 159 -3.05 -5.12 -12.59
CA GLN A 159 -3.29 -4.96 -14.03
C GLN A 159 -2.24 -5.68 -14.90
N LEU A 160 -1.50 -6.64 -14.34
CA LEU A 160 -0.44 -7.36 -15.08
C LEU A 160 -1.01 -8.29 -16.16
N ASP A 161 -2.25 -8.72 -16.02
CA ASP A 161 -3.02 -9.43 -17.04
C ASP A 161 -3.15 -8.64 -18.35
N LEU A 162 -3.15 -7.30 -18.28
CA LEU A 162 -3.14 -6.46 -19.48
C LEU A 162 -1.83 -6.57 -20.26
N VAL A 163 -0.70 -6.82 -19.59
CA VAL A 163 0.58 -7.06 -20.28
C VAL A 163 0.53 -8.40 -21.01
N ASP A 164 -0.01 -9.44 -20.36
CA ASP A 164 -0.16 -10.76 -20.95
C ASP A 164 -1.10 -10.74 -22.18
N ALA A 165 -2.17 -9.95 -22.12
CA ALA A 165 -3.16 -9.83 -23.18
C ALA A 165 -2.62 -9.27 -24.51
N VAL A 166 -1.49 -8.55 -24.47
CA VAL A 166 -0.83 -7.96 -25.65
C VAL A 166 0.66 -8.31 -25.69
N ALA A 167 1.04 -9.45 -25.11
CA ALA A 167 2.44 -9.85 -24.98
C ALA A 167 3.15 -10.00 -26.35
N ASP A 168 2.41 -10.31 -27.41
CA ASP A 168 2.88 -10.40 -28.80
C ASP A 168 3.13 -9.01 -29.45
N GLN A 169 2.53 -7.96 -28.90
CA GLN A 169 2.59 -6.59 -29.42
C GLN A 169 3.50 -5.68 -28.58
N ILE A 170 4.01 -6.15 -27.44
CA ILE A 170 4.89 -5.38 -26.56
C ILE A 170 6.36 -5.80 -26.78
N HIS A 171 7.24 -4.83 -26.94
CA HIS A 171 8.68 -5.07 -27.10
C HIS A 171 9.34 -5.70 -25.86
N ASP A 172 8.97 -5.26 -24.65
CA ASP A 172 9.47 -5.80 -23.38
C ASP A 172 8.30 -5.97 -22.39
N PRO A 173 7.84 -7.20 -22.12
CA PRO A 173 6.75 -7.47 -21.17
C PRO A 173 7.23 -7.51 -19.70
N SER A 174 8.52 -7.30 -19.42
CA SER A 174 9.08 -7.47 -18.08
C SER A 174 8.53 -6.46 -17.06
N LEU A 175 8.50 -6.88 -15.79
CA LEU A 175 8.20 -5.99 -14.66
C LEU A 175 9.22 -4.85 -14.56
N THR A 176 10.47 -5.08 -14.95
CA THR A 176 11.51 -4.05 -15.03
C THR A 176 11.13 -2.93 -15.99
N ALA A 177 10.57 -3.26 -17.16
CA ALA A 177 10.08 -2.25 -18.11
C ALA A 177 8.89 -1.46 -17.56
N ARG A 178 7.98 -2.12 -16.82
CA ARG A 178 6.85 -1.44 -16.15
C ARG A 178 7.34 -0.49 -15.07
N ARG A 179 8.31 -0.90 -14.24
CA ARG A 179 8.97 -0.03 -13.26
C ARG A 179 9.63 1.17 -13.94
N ALA A 180 10.39 0.95 -15.02
CA ALA A 180 11.05 2.02 -15.76
C ALA A 180 10.05 3.02 -16.36
N ALA A 181 8.88 2.55 -16.83
CA ALA A 181 7.81 3.42 -17.31
C ALA A 181 7.21 4.29 -16.19
N VAL A 182 6.99 3.73 -14.99
CA VAL A 182 6.54 4.48 -13.80
C VAL A 182 7.55 5.58 -13.44
N VAL A 183 8.83 5.23 -13.33
CA VAL A 183 9.91 6.18 -13.00
C VAL A 183 9.95 7.32 -14.03
N ARG A 184 9.94 7.00 -15.32
CA ARG A 184 9.95 7.99 -16.41
C ARG A 184 8.71 8.89 -16.40
N ALA A 185 7.53 8.34 -16.11
CA ALA A 185 6.30 9.13 -16.05
C ALA A 185 6.37 10.16 -14.91
N VAL A 186 6.87 9.74 -13.74
CA VAL A 186 7.04 10.64 -12.59
C VAL A 186 8.11 11.69 -12.84
N GLU A 187 9.24 11.33 -13.45
CA GLU A 187 10.30 12.28 -13.83
C GLU A 187 9.80 13.37 -14.77
N ARG A 188 8.92 13.02 -15.71
CA ARG A 188 8.32 14.00 -16.63
C ARG A 188 7.27 14.88 -15.98
N LEU A 189 6.50 14.35 -15.03
CA LEU A 189 5.43 15.09 -14.36
C LEU A 189 5.98 16.02 -13.28
N PHE A 190 7.03 15.59 -12.56
CA PHE A 190 7.68 16.35 -11.50
C PHE A 190 9.19 16.39 -11.77
N PRO A 191 9.64 17.14 -12.78
CA PRO A 191 11.07 17.24 -13.08
C PRO A 191 11.81 17.86 -11.90
N ALA A 192 13.00 17.34 -11.61
CA ALA A 192 13.88 17.96 -10.63
C ALA A 192 14.16 19.40 -11.09
N THR A 193 13.75 20.36 -10.27
CA THR A 193 14.02 21.77 -10.57
C THR A 193 15.46 22.06 -10.14
N GLY A 194 16.24 22.65 -11.02
CA GLY A 194 17.71 22.74 -10.92
C GLY A 194 18.22 23.43 -9.65
N ALA A 195 19.42 23.01 -9.25
CA ALA A 195 20.31 23.72 -8.35
C ALA A 195 20.75 25.08 -8.91
#